data_AF-A0A9W9H5F7-F1
#
_entry.id   AF-A0A9W9H5F7-F1
#
_cell.length_a   1.000
_cell.length_b   1.000
_cell.length_c   1.000
_cell.angle_alpha   90.00
_cell.angle_beta   90.00
_cell.angle_gamma   90.00
#
_symmetry.space_group_name_H-M   'P 1'
#
loop_
_entity.id
_entity.type
_entity.pdbx_description
1 polymer ?
#
loop_
_entity_poly.entity_id
_entity_poly.type
_entity_poly.pdbx_seq_one_letter_code
_entity_poly.pdbx_strand_id
1 'polypeptide(L)'
;MAPTEESILSNFLLSPAPLPTVMSLQKFTELFPKRLRGHPHIRAIYRELQQVREQDMDRVNESIDNEIKQGKKQRAELRKAILASGVETSNFEEQREVDMDLHMFGQPPSSVPGDYHSVTSLLAAMETASVNLENEISEIDQEAAGILAQLDRTVGDMSDLRYGKLQGPAGTAEDMASEAIKGLQNLEDACYKSSTS
;
A
#
# COMPACT_ATOMS: atom_id res chain seq x y z
N MET A 1 -23.73 -20.42 12.11
CA MET A 1 -23.59 -18.95 12.22
C MET A 1 -22.76 -18.50 11.04
N ALA A 2 -23.17 -17.48 10.30
CA ALA A 2 -22.39 -16.98 9.17
C ALA A 2 -21.06 -16.40 9.69
N PRO A 3 -19.93 -16.64 9.00
CA PRO A 3 -18.64 -16.13 9.42
C PRO A 3 -18.65 -14.59 9.44
N THR A 4 -18.09 -14.00 10.49
CA THR A 4 -17.91 -12.55 10.60
C THR A 4 -16.86 -12.08 9.59
N GLU A 5 -16.97 -10.85 9.12
CA GLU A 5 -16.00 -10.24 8.19
C GLU A 5 -14.57 -10.29 8.73
N GLU A 6 -14.39 -10.00 10.03
CA GLU A 6 -13.13 -10.19 10.74
C GLU A 6 -12.59 -11.61 10.60
N SER A 7 -13.43 -12.63 10.80
CA SER A 7 -13.03 -14.03 10.67
C SER A 7 -12.66 -14.37 9.22
N ILE A 8 -13.37 -13.82 8.24
CA ILE A 8 -13.06 -14.04 6.82
C ILE A 8 -11.71 -13.42 6.46
N LEU A 9 -11.54 -12.14 6.77
CA LEU A 9 -10.33 -11.37 6.45
C LEU A 9 -9.11 -11.95 7.17
N SER A 10 -9.21 -12.22 8.46
CA SER A 10 -8.10 -12.80 9.25
C SER A 10 -7.75 -14.21 8.79
N ASN A 11 -8.73 -15.07 8.50
CA ASN A 11 -8.43 -16.41 8.01
C ASN A 11 -7.82 -16.40 6.60
N PHE A 12 -8.26 -15.50 5.73
CA PHE A 12 -7.75 -15.41 4.36
C PHE A 12 -6.35 -14.79 4.31
N LEU A 13 -6.13 -13.70 5.07
CA LEU A 13 -4.93 -12.88 4.96
C LEU A 13 -3.85 -13.25 5.98
N LEU A 14 -4.20 -13.69 7.20
CA LEU A 14 -3.23 -13.90 8.28
C LEU A 14 -2.91 -15.38 8.52
N SER A 15 -3.85 -16.30 8.35
CA SER A 15 -3.61 -17.75 8.55
C SER A 15 -2.50 -18.33 7.66
N PRO A 16 -2.42 -18.00 6.35
CA PRO A 16 -1.31 -18.43 5.50
C PRO A 16 -0.08 -17.51 5.57
N ALA A 17 -0.10 -16.45 6.38
CA ALA A 17 0.89 -15.39 6.33
C ALA A 17 2.26 -15.70 6.95
N PRO A 18 2.43 -16.53 7.99
CA PRO A 18 3.74 -16.74 8.60
C PRO A 18 4.78 -17.29 7.62
N LEU A 19 6.00 -16.74 7.64
CA LEU A 19 7.07 -17.17 6.75
C LEU A 19 7.32 -18.70 6.78
N PRO A 20 7.37 -19.38 7.94
CA PRO A 20 7.61 -20.82 7.97
C PRO A 20 6.55 -21.65 7.25
N THR A 21 5.31 -21.15 7.20
CA THR A 21 4.18 -21.78 6.52
C THR A 21 4.35 -21.72 5.00
N VAL A 22 4.79 -20.57 4.48
CA VAL A 22 5.00 -20.36 3.03
C VAL A 22 6.33 -20.93 2.56
N MET A 23 7.39 -20.70 3.33
CA MET A 23 8.76 -21.10 3.02
C MET A 23 9.50 -21.47 4.30
N SER A 24 9.66 -22.77 4.53
CA SER A 24 10.44 -23.28 5.65
C SER A 24 11.92 -22.92 5.50
N LEU A 25 12.65 -22.89 6.61
CA LEU A 25 14.11 -22.65 6.62
C LEU A 25 14.86 -23.62 5.70
N GLN A 26 14.41 -24.88 5.59
CA GLN A 26 15.00 -25.87 4.69
C GLN A 26 14.88 -25.43 3.22
N LYS A 27 13.66 -25.11 2.77
CA LYS A 27 13.43 -24.58 1.42
C LYS A 27 14.20 -23.27 1.16
N PHE A 28 14.26 -22.39 2.16
CA PHE A 28 15.03 -21.16 2.05
C PHE A 28 16.53 -21.43 1.88
N THR A 29 17.10 -22.36 2.64
CA THR A 29 18.52 -22.75 2.50
C THR A 29 18.82 -23.40 1.15
N GLU A 30 17.84 -24.03 0.51
CA GLU A 30 18.02 -24.62 -0.83
C GLU A 30 18.24 -23.58 -1.93
N LEU A 31 17.76 -22.34 -1.73
CA LEU A 31 17.96 -21.22 -2.66
C LEU A 31 19.44 -20.80 -2.77
N PHE A 32 20.26 -21.16 -1.78
CA PHE A 32 21.68 -20.84 -1.78
C PHE A 32 22.51 -21.97 -2.40
N PRO A 33 23.66 -21.63 -3.03
CA PRO A 33 24.61 -22.62 -3.53
C PRO A 33 25.02 -23.62 -2.45
N LYS A 34 25.16 -24.91 -2.80
CA LYS A 34 25.48 -26.00 -1.84
C LYS A 34 26.63 -25.69 -0.88
N ARG A 35 27.64 -24.95 -1.36
CA ARG A 35 28.84 -24.54 -0.59
C ARG A 35 28.52 -23.56 0.55
N LEU A 36 27.45 -22.78 0.42
CA LEU A 36 27.08 -21.72 1.36
C LEU A 36 25.91 -22.10 2.27
N ARG A 37 25.20 -23.21 2.02
CA ARG A 37 24.00 -23.61 2.78
C ARG A 37 24.23 -23.79 4.28
N GLY A 38 25.44 -24.14 4.69
CA GLY A 38 25.83 -24.26 6.10
C GLY A 38 26.24 -22.94 6.77
N HIS A 39 26.22 -21.82 6.05
CA HIS A 39 26.71 -20.55 6.54
C HIS A 39 25.75 -19.93 7.58
N PRO A 40 26.25 -19.45 8.73
CA PRO A 40 25.41 -18.96 9.82
C PRO A 40 24.54 -17.75 9.41
N HIS A 41 25.01 -16.94 8.46
CA HIS A 41 24.27 -15.76 8.00
C HIS A 41 22.97 -16.11 7.28
N ILE A 42 22.83 -17.30 6.69
CA ILE A 42 21.55 -17.69 6.05
C ILE A 42 20.44 -17.80 7.11
N ARG A 43 20.78 -18.27 8.32
CA ARG A 43 19.83 -18.30 9.43
C ARG A 43 19.51 -16.91 9.96
N ALA A 44 20.50 -16.01 9.96
CA ALA A 44 20.29 -14.61 10.34
C ALA A 44 19.33 -13.91 9.37
N ILE A 45 19.59 -14.02 8.06
CA ILE A 45 18.72 -13.46 7.00
C ILE A 45 17.31 -14.06 7.08
N TYR A 46 17.18 -15.36 7.33
CA TYR A 46 15.85 -15.97 7.49
C TYR A 46 15.10 -15.38 8.69
N ARG A 47 15.79 -15.13 9.82
CA ARG A 47 15.18 -14.48 10.99
C ARG A 47 14.81 -13.02 10.71
N GLU A 48 15.65 -12.28 10.01
CA GLU A 48 15.33 -10.91 9.57
C GLU A 48 14.10 -10.90 8.67
N LEU A 49 14.02 -11.84 7.72
CA LEU A 49 12.86 -11.98 6.84
C LEU A 49 11.59 -12.37 7.61
N GLN A 50 11.72 -13.20 8.67
CA GLN A 50 10.59 -13.47 9.57
C GLN A 50 10.12 -12.20 10.26
N GLN A 51 11.04 -11.38 10.77
CA GLN A 51 10.71 -10.14 11.48
C GLN A 51 10.06 -9.10 10.55
N VAL A 52 10.59 -8.90 9.35
CA VAL A 52 9.99 -7.98 8.35
C VAL A 52 8.57 -8.41 8.02
N ARG A 53 8.36 -9.72 7.86
CA ARG A 53 7.05 -10.26 7.53
C ARG A 53 6.06 -10.19 8.70
N GLU A 54 6.52 -10.35 9.93
CA GLU A 54 5.71 -10.15 11.14
C GLU A 54 5.24 -8.68 11.22
N GLN A 55 6.13 -7.72 10.96
CA GLN A 55 5.77 -6.31 10.88
C GLN A 55 4.72 -6.03 9.79
N ASP A 56 4.83 -6.67 8.63
CA ASP A 56 3.82 -6.52 7.57
C ASP A 56 2.49 -7.18 7.95
N MET A 57 2.52 -8.31 8.66
CA MET A 57 1.30 -8.92 9.21
C MET A 57 0.60 -8.00 10.21
N ASP A 58 1.35 -7.31 11.06
CA ASP A 58 0.78 -6.33 12.00
C ASP A 58 0.07 -5.18 11.26
N ARG A 59 0.68 -4.67 10.18
CA ARG A 59 0.05 -3.64 9.33
C ARG A 59 -1.23 -4.13 8.65
N VAL A 60 -1.24 -5.38 8.17
CA VAL A 60 -2.44 -5.99 7.59
C VAL A 60 -3.52 -6.13 8.66
N ASN A 61 -3.15 -6.51 9.88
CA ASN A 61 -4.10 -6.63 10.99
C ASN A 61 -4.74 -5.26 11.34
N GLU A 62 -3.93 -4.20 11.44
CA GLU A 62 -4.44 -2.83 11.61
C GLU A 62 -5.36 -2.39 10.46
N SER A 63 -5.03 -2.81 9.24
CA SER A 63 -5.86 -2.52 8.05
C SER A 63 -7.20 -3.25 8.13
N ILE A 64 -7.22 -4.52 8.58
CA ILE A 64 -8.45 -5.29 8.80
C ILE A 64 -9.33 -4.59 9.85
N ASP A 65 -8.76 -4.11 10.96
CA ASP A 65 -9.51 -3.36 11.98
C ASP A 65 -10.15 -2.08 11.43
N ASN A 66 -9.44 -1.39 10.54
CA ASN A 66 -9.96 -0.20 9.87
C ASN A 66 -11.06 -0.56 8.86
N GLU A 67 -10.89 -1.64 8.11
CA GLU A 67 -11.88 -2.14 7.16
C GLU A 67 -13.18 -2.52 7.87
N ILE A 68 -13.11 -3.23 9.01
CA ILE A 68 -14.30 -3.58 9.80
C ILE A 68 -15.07 -2.34 10.25
N LYS A 69 -14.38 -1.26 10.62
CA LYS A 69 -15.02 0.02 10.98
C LYS A 69 -15.66 0.68 9.77
N GLN A 70 -15.02 0.62 8.61
CA GLN A 70 -15.55 1.17 7.36
C GLN A 70 -16.76 0.36 6.86
N GLY A 71 -16.67 -0.97 6.82
CA GLY A 71 -17.77 -1.87 6.46
C GLY A 71 -19.00 -1.69 7.36
N LYS A 72 -18.81 -1.47 8.67
CA LYS A 72 -19.91 -1.11 9.57
C LYS A 72 -20.57 0.23 9.22
N LYS A 73 -19.78 1.25 8.87
CA LYS A 73 -20.30 2.56 8.44
C LYS A 73 -21.05 2.44 7.12
N GLN A 74 -20.49 1.77 6.13
CA GLN A 74 -21.11 1.53 4.82
C GLN A 74 -22.43 0.76 4.97
N ARG A 75 -22.47 -0.30 5.78
CA ARG A 75 -23.72 -1.04 6.07
C ARG A 75 -24.77 -0.18 6.76
N ALA A 76 -24.36 0.74 7.64
CA ALA A 76 -25.28 1.65 8.31
C ALA A 76 -25.83 2.72 7.35
N GLU A 77 -24.97 3.26 6.48
CA GLU A 77 -25.36 4.21 5.45
C GLU A 77 -26.30 3.58 4.42
N LEU A 78 -26.02 2.36 3.99
CA LEU A 78 -26.89 1.60 3.08
C LEU A 78 -28.26 1.34 3.72
N ARG A 79 -28.32 0.93 5.00
CA ARG A 79 -29.59 0.82 5.72
C ARG A 79 -30.34 2.14 5.79
N LYS A 80 -29.64 3.25 6.04
CA LYS A 80 -30.25 4.59 6.09
C LYS A 80 -30.78 5.01 4.72
N ALA A 81 -30.07 4.70 3.64
CA ALA A 81 -30.52 4.97 2.27
C ALA A 81 -31.77 4.17 1.91
N ILE A 82 -31.84 2.88 2.28
CA ILE A 82 -33.03 2.02 2.08
C ILE A 82 -34.24 2.56 2.87
N LEU A 83 -34.04 2.98 4.12
CA LEU A 83 -35.09 3.60 4.93
C LEU A 83 -35.55 4.94 4.33
N ALA A 84 -34.62 5.76 3.85
CA ALA A 84 -34.92 7.05 3.23
C ALA A 84 -35.60 6.91 1.86
N SER A 85 -35.37 5.81 1.13
CA SER A 85 -36.08 5.51 -0.13
C SER A 85 -37.54 5.06 0.07
N GLY A 86 -38.06 5.09 1.30
CA GLY A 86 -39.48 4.91 1.58
C GLY A 86 -39.99 3.47 1.49
N VAL A 87 -39.09 2.48 1.46
CA VAL A 87 -39.46 1.07 1.55
C VAL A 87 -39.60 0.75 3.04
N GLU A 88 -40.80 0.95 3.59
CA GLU A 88 -41.13 0.47 4.93
C GLU A 88 -41.21 -1.07 4.90
N THR A 89 -40.08 -1.74 5.11
CA THR A 89 -40.03 -3.17 5.43
C THR A 89 -40.60 -3.37 6.83
N SER A 90 -41.92 -3.39 6.93
CA SER A 90 -42.66 -3.53 8.18
C SER A 90 -42.67 -4.98 8.69
N ASN A 91 -42.16 -5.94 7.90
CA ASN A 91 -42.10 -7.35 8.24
C ASN A 91 -40.66 -7.85 8.43
N PHE A 92 -40.45 -8.60 9.51
CA PHE A 92 -39.17 -9.27 9.83
C PHE A 92 -38.75 -10.28 8.73
N GLU A 93 -39.72 -10.85 8.00
CA GLU A 93 -39.48 -11.76 6.89
C GLU A 93 -38.95 -11.03 5.64
N GLU A 94 -39.50 -9.86 5.30
CA GLU A 94 -39.02 -9.02 4.19
C GLU A 94 -37.64 -8.42 4.49
N GLN A 95 -37.37 -8.06 5.74
CA GLN A 95 -36.03 -7.61 6.16
C GLN A 95 -34.96 -8.70 5.94
N ARG A 96 -35.35 -9.97 6.13
CA ARG A 96 -34.48 -11.14 5.93
C ARG A 96 -34.31 -11.47 4.45
N GLU A 97 -35.33 -11.26 3.64
CA GLU A 97 -35.27 -11.41 2.18
C GLU A 97 -34.37 -10.34 1.56
N VAL A 98 -34.49 -9.08 1.99
CA VAL A 98 -33.59 -7.98 1.55
C VAL A 98 -32.14 -8.23 1.98
N ASP A 99 -31.90 -8.75 3.18
CA ASP A 99 -30.55 -9.11 3.65
C ASP A 99 -29.99 -10.33 2.87
N MET A 100 -30.85 -11.26 2.44
CA MET A 100 -30.47 -12.40 1.60
C MET A 100 -30.15 -11.98 0.16
N ASP A 101 -30.95 -11.08 -0.42
CA ASP A 101 -30.75 -10.53 -1.76
C ASP A 101 -29.51 -9.63 -1.84
N LEU A 102 -29.23 -8.84 -0.80
CA LEU A 102 -28.00 -8.05 -0.72
C LEU A 102 -26.75 -8.95 -0.68
N HIS A 103 -26.86 -10.09 -0.01
CA HIS A 103 -25.77 -11.08 0.11
C HIS A 103 -25.59 -11.93 -1.16
N MET A 104 -26.63 -12.08 -1.99
CA MET A 104 -26.63 -12.89 -3.21
C MET A 104 -26.32 -12.06 -4.47
N PHE A 105 -26.75 -10.80 -4.53
CA PHE A 105 -26.69 -9.98 -5.74
C PHE A 105 -25.87 -8.69 -5.62
N GLY A 106 -25.42 -8.27 -4.43
CA GLY A 106 -24.46 -7.17 -4.23
C GLY A 106 -24.92 -5.76 -4.65
N GLN A 107 -26.01 -5.65 -5.41
CA GLN A 107 -26.68 -4.41 -5.81
C GLN A 107 -28.19 -4.65 -5.85
N PRO A 108 -29.01 -3.77 -5.25
CA PRO A 108 -30.45 -3.84 -5.47
C PRO A 108 -30.75 -3.56 -6.95
N PRO A 109 -31.76 -4.23 -7.55
CA PRO A 109 -32.23 -3.91 -8.89
C PRO A 109 -32.75 -2.48 -8.92
N SER A 110 -31.98 -1.57 -9.52
CA SER A 110 -32.37 -0.19 -9.76
C SER A 110 -33.46 -0.14 -10.84
N SER A 111 -34.73 -0.22 -10.44
CA SER A 111 -35.81 0.51 -11.09
C SER A 111 -37.12 0.32 -10.33
N VAL A 112 -37.33 1.12 -9.30
CA VAL A 112 -38.68 1.35 -8.75
C VAL A 112 -39.38 2.37 -9.69
N PRO A 113 -40.68 2.26 -10.01
CA PRO A 113 -41.37 3.10 -11.00
C PRO A 113 -41.59 4.58 -10.61
N GLY A 114 -40.73 5.16 -9.77
CA GLY A 114 -40.79 6.55 -9.30
C GLY A 114 -39.55 7.39 -9.63
N ASP A 115 -38.49 6.79 -10.17
CA ASP A 115 -37.18 7.44 -10.43
C ASP A 115 -37.12 8.16 -11.79
N TYR A 116 -38.22 8.80 -12.20
CA TYR A 116 -38.21 9.64 -13.39
C TYR A 116 -37.87 11.08 -12.97
N HIS A 117 -36.66 11.52 -13.31
CA HIS A 117 -36.29 12.92 -13.17
C HIS A 117 -37.29 13.80 -13.95
N SER A 118 -37.84 14.83 -13.29
CA SER A 118 -38.47 15.93 -14.02
C SER A 118 -37.40 16.70 -14.80
N VAL A 119 -37.78 17.41 -15.86
CA VAL A 119 -36.83 18.18 -16.69
C VAL A 119 -35.97 19.13 -15.85
N THR A 120 -36.54 19.71 -14.79
CA THR A 120 -35.83 20.59 -13.85
C THR A 120 -34.85 19.83 -12.96
N SER A 121 -35.21 18.64 -12.48
CA SER A 121 -34.32 17.78 -11.69
C SER A 121 -33.17 17.24 -12.55
N LEU A 122 -33.44 16.87 -13.79
CA LEU A 122 -32.43 16.41 -14.74
C LEU A 122 -31.45 17.53 -15.07
N LEU A 123 -31.93 18.74 -15.33
CA LEU A 123 -31.08 19.89 -15.65
C LEU A 123 -30.16 20.24 -14.47
N ALA A 124 -30.68 20.26 -13.24
CA ALA A 124 -29.86 20.47 -12.04
C ALA A 124 -28.82 19.36 -11.83
N ALA A 125 -29.18 18.10 -12.08
CA ALA A 125 -28.26 16.97 -12.02
C ALA A 125 -27.17 17.06 -13.10
N MET A 126 -27.52 17.48 -14.32
CA MET A 126 -26.58 17.69 -15.42
C MET A 126 -25.61 18.84 -15.12
N GLU A 127 -26.08 19.98 -14.61
CA GLU A 127 -25.21 21.10 -14.22
C GLU A 127 -24.23 20.67 -13.11
N THR A 128 -24.72 19.92 -12.12
CA THR A 128 -23.87 19.37 -11.05
C THR A 128 -22.83 18.40 -11.62
N ALA A 129 -23.23 17.52 -12.54
CA ALA A 129 -22.32 16.59 -13.20
C ALA A 129 -21.27 17.33 -14.05
N SER A 130 -21.65 18.40 -14.76
CA SER A 130 -20.71 19.23 -15.52
C SER A 130 -19.68 19.89 -14.62
N VAL A 131 -20.11 20.48 -13.50
CA VAL A 131 -19.18 21.09 -12.53
C VAL A 131 -18.25 20.04 -11.92
N ASN A 132 -18.77 18.85 -11.60
CA ASN A 132 -17.95 17.77 -11.06
C ASN A 132 -16.89 17.29 -12.07
N LEU A 133 -17.26 17.14 -13.35
CA LEU A 133 -16.31 16.77 -14.40
C LEU A 133 -15.26 17.85 -14.64
N GLU A 134 -15.63 19.13 -14.59
CA GLU A 134 -14.67 20.24 -14.70
C GLU A 134 -13.67 20.24 -13.54
N ASN A 135 -14.14 19.95 -12.32
CA ASN A 135 -13.26 19.80 -11.16
C ASN A 135 -12.33 18.59 -11.30
N GLU A 136 -12.85 17.44 -11.72
CA GLU A 136 -12.06 16.22 -11.93
C GLU A 136 -10.99 16.43 -13.01
N ILE A 137 -11.32 17.10 -14.12
CA ILE A 137 -10.35 17.47 -15.16
C ILE A 137 -9.25 18.37 -14.56
N SER A 138 -9.63 19.38 -13.77
CA SER A 138 -8.64 20.26 -13.12
C SER A 138 -7.75 19.52 -12.13
N GLU A 139 -8.26 18.52 -11.41
CA GLU A 139 -7.46 17.69 -10.50
C GLU A 139 -6.49 16.80 -11.27
N ILE A 140 -6.94 16.16 -12.35
CA ILE A 140 -6.11 15.33 -13.23
C ILE A 140 -4.99 16.16 -13.87
N ASP A 141 -5.28 17.38 -14.33
CA ASP A 141 -4.27 18.26 -14.91
C ASP A 141 -3.20 18.67 -13.89
N GLN A 142 -3.60 18.91 -12.63
CA GLN A 142 -2.66 19.20 -11.55
C GLN A 142 -1.79 17.99 -11.22
N GLU A 143 -2.37 16.80 -11.17
CA GLU A 143 -1.63 15.56 -10.95
C GLU A 143 -0.64 15.29 -12.09
N ALA A 144 -1.07 15.45 -13.34
CA ALA A 144 -0.22 15.30 -14.52
C ALA A 144 0.95 16.29 -14.51
N ALA A 145 0.71 17.55 -14.15
CA ALA A 145 1.76 18.55 -13.98
C ALA A 145 2.73 18.17 -12.84
N GLY A 146 2.22 17.60 -11.75
CA GLY A 146 3.01 17.07 -10.65
C GLY A 146 3.92 15.91 -11.07
N ILE A 147 3.38 14.96 -11.83
CA ILE A 147 4.13 13.82 -12.36
C ILE A 147 5.20 14.29 -13.34
N LEU A 148 4.90 15.22 -14.24
CA LEU A 148 5.88 15.79 -15.16
C LEU A 148 7.01 16.51 -14.42
N ALA A 149 6.68 17.29 -13.38
CA ALA A 149 7.69 17.95 -12.56
C ALA A 149 8.59 16.94 -11.81
N GLN A 150 8.03 15.81 -11.36
CA GLN A 150 8.82 14.73 -10.77
C GLN A 150 9.72 14.08 -11.82
N LEU A 151 9.20 13.80 -13.02
CA LEU A 151 9.97 13.23 -14.11
C LEU A 151 11.15 14.15 -14.47
N ASP A 152 10.91 15.44 -14.64
CA ASP A 152 11.96 16.43 -14.93
C ASP A 152 13.02 16.49 -13.83
N ARG A 153 12.62 16.40 -12.56
CA ARG A 153 13.57 16.30 -11.44
C ARG A 153 14.40 15.03 -11.53
N THR A 154 13.77 13.87 -11.76
CA THR A 154 14.51 12.60 -11.87
C THR A 154 15.45 12.59 -13.07
N VAL A 155 15.04 13.16 -14.21
CA VAL A 155 15.90 13.30 -15.39
C VAL A 155 17.02 14.29 -15.12
N GLY A 156 16.76 15.37 -14.38
CA GLY A 156 17.77 16.31 -13.89
C GLY A 156 18.80 15.62 -13.00
N ASP A 157 18.36 14.84 -12.01
CA ASP A 157 19.22 14.10 -11.10
C ASP A 157 20.04 13.04 -11.84
N MET A 158 19.44 12.29 -12.77
CA MET A 158 20.16 11.35 -13.63
C MET A 158 21.14 12.05 -14.59
N SER A 159 20.81 13.25 -15.05
CA SER A 159 21.71 14.06 -15.88
C SER A 159 22.86 14.63 -15.05
N ASP A 160 22.63 15.02 -13.79
CA ASP A 160 23.67 15.43 -12.84
C ASP A 160 24.62 14.25 -12.52
N LEU A 161 24.08 13.03 -12.37
CA LEU A 161 24.89 11.82 -12.24
C LEU A 161 25.73 11.53 -13.49
N ARG A 162 25.17 11.78 -14.68
CA ARG A 162 25.86 11.50 -15.95
C ARG A 162 26.87 12.58 -16.35
N TYR A 163 26.62 13.84 -16.03
CA TYR A 163 27.37 14.99 -16.56
C TYR A 163 27.89 15.98 -15.50
N GLY A 164 27.44 15.91 -14.23
CA GLY A 164 27.66 16.98 -13.24
C GLY A 164 28.48 16.62 -12.00
N LYS A 165 28.15 15.53 -11.28
CA LYS A 165 28.77 15.19 -9.97
C LYS A 165 29.75 14.03 -9.96
N LEU A 166 29.55 13.01 -10.78
CA LEU A 166 30.54 11.91 -10.94
C LEU A 166 31.61 12.25 -11.99
N GLN A 167 31.32 13.22 -12.84
CA GLN A 167 32.28 13.87 -13.74
C GLN A 167 32.49 15.32 -13.28
N GLY A 168 32.85 15.50 -12.00
CA GLY A 168 33.54 16.73 -11.62
C GLY A 168 34.79 16.94 -12.51
N PRO A 169 35.32 18.17 -12.60
CA PRO A 169 36.42 18.48 -13.51
C PRO A 169 37.54 17.46 -13.32
N ALA A 170 38.13 16.99 -14.41
CA ALA A 170 39.16 15.94 -14.43
C ALA A 170 40.13 16.09 -13.24
N GLY A 171 39.96 15.27 -12.20
CA GLY A 171 40.72 15.37 -10.93
C GLY A 171 40.01 14.82 -9.67
N THR A 172 38.67 14.78 -9.61
CA THR A 172 37.97 14.41 -8.35
C THR A 172 38.07 12.94 -7.92
N ALA A 173 38.38 12.03 -8.86
CA ALA A 173 38.66 10.63 -8.52
C ALA A 173 39.99 10.48 -7.75
N GLU A 174 40.99 11.31 -8.07
CA GLU A 174 42.24 11.36 -7.30
C GLU A 174 42.04 12.07 -5.97
N ASP A 175 41.18 13.10 -5.89
CA ASP A 175 40.89 13.77 -4.62
C ASP A 175 40.21 12.85 -3.62
N MET A 176 39.17 12.08 -4.02
CA MET A 176 38.53 11.12 -3.11
C MET A 176 39.47 9.98 -2.70
N ALA A 177 40.32 9.50 -3.62
CA ALA A 177 41.34 8.51 -3.29
C ALA A 177 42.40 9.08 -2.33
N SER A 178 42.83 10.32 -2.53
CA SER A 178 43.81 11.00 -1.68
C SER A 178 43.26 11.31 -0.28
N GLU A 179 41.96 11.64 -0.18
CA GLU A 179 41.27 11.87 1.09
C GLU A 179 41.08 10.56 1.86
N ALA A 180 40.74 9.47 1.17
CA ALA A 180 40.70 8.14 1.77
C ALA A 180 42.10 7.68 2.25
N ILE A 181 43.15 7.93 1.47
CA ILE A 181 44.54 7.61 1.86
C ILE A 181 44.97 8.44 3.09
N LYS A 182 44.67 9.74 3.13
CA LYS A 182 44.92 10.58 4.32
C LYS A 182 44.14 10.11 5.55
N GLY A 183 42.89 9.70 5.37
CA GLY A 183 42.08 9.12 6.44
C GLY A 183 42.68 7.85 7.02
N LEU A 184 43.18 6.96 6.16
CA LEU A 184 43.86 5.73 6.55
C LEU A 184 45.20 5.98 7.26
N GLN A 185 46.00 6.94 6.77
CA GLN A 185 47.27 7.35 7.42
C GLN A 185 47.03 7.93 8.82
N ASN A 186 45.99 8.76 8.99
CA ASN A 186 45.63 9.28 10.30
C ASN A 186 45.21 8.18 11.29
N LEU A 187 44.56 7.12 10.79
CA LEU A 187 44.14 5.97 11.60
C LEU A 187 45.35 5.08 11.95
N GLU A 188 46.26 4.88 11.00
CA GLU A 188 47.54 4.20 11.19
C GLU A 188 48.38 4.91 12.28
N ASP A 189 48.53 6.22 12.19
CA ASP A 189 49.22 7.04 13.18
C ASP A 189 48.58 6.96 14.57
N ALA A 190 47.26 6.94 14.65
CA ALA A 190 46.54 6.80 15.91
C ALA A 190 46.78 5.41 16.55
N CYS A 191 46.80 4.35 15.75
CA CYS A 191 47.09 3.00 16.21
C CYS A 191 48.55 2.84 16.68
N TYR A 192 49.54 3.34 15.93
CA TYR A 192 50.95 3.21 16.34
C TYR A 192 51.36 4.13 17.50
N LYS A 193 50.74 5.31 17.65
CA LYS A 193 50.92 6.17 18.84
C LYS A 193 50.32 5.55 20.11
N SER A 194 49.25 4.77 20.00
CA SER A 194 48.66 4.07 21.15
C SER A 194 49.44 2.84 21.63
N SER A 195 50.38 2.33 20.81
CA SER A 195 51.21 1.17 21.15
C SER A 195 52.55 1.51 21.83
N THR A 196 52.85 2.80 22.03
CA THR A 196 54.09 3.29 22.64
C THR A 196 53.88 4.08 23.95
N SER A 197 52.74 3.88 24.63
CA SER A 197 52.54 4.26 26.04
C SER A 197 52.29 3.04 26.91
#